data_AF-A0A0F2PFP1-F1
#
_entry.id   AF-A0A0F2PFP1-F1
#
_cell.length_a   1.000
_cell.length_b   1.000
_cell.length_c   1.000
_cell.angle_alpha   90.00
_cell.angle_beta   90.00
_cell.angle_gamma   90.00
#
_symmetry.space_group_name_H-M   'P 1'
#
loop_
_entity.id
_entity.type
_entity.pdbx_description
1 polymer ?
#
loop_
_entity_poly.entity_id
_entity_poly.type
_entity_poly.pdbx_seq_one_letter_code
_entity_poly.pdbx_strand_id
1 'polypeptide(L)'
;MPQKKIQKIYDALLEGAYLGLSDVQLHDYVFEKCPKATSKRLVRASLLALSDPNVEDRNVLNVIYALAIKHRLDGGPDTVEDDDA
;
A
#
# COMPACT_ATOMS: atom_id res chain seq x y z
N MET A 1 -11.51 -12.28 -7.76
CA MET A 1 -10.87 -11.15 -8.49
C MET A 1 -9.90 -10.40 -7.56
N PRO A 2 -8.71 -10.95 -7.29
CA PRO A 2 -7.74 -10.39 -6.32
C PRO A 2 -7.27 -8.97 -6.66
N GLN A 3 -7.24 -8.63 -7.95
CA GLN A 3 -6.82 -7.32 -8.46
C GLN A 3 -7.67 -6.16 -7.95
N LYS A 4 -8.99 -6.32 -7.78
CA LYS A 4 -9.86 -5.22 -7.31
C LYS A 4 -9.57 -4.80 -5.87
N LYS A 5 -9.16 -5.75 -5.01
CA LYS A 5 -8.81 -5.47 -3.61
C LYS A 5 -7.48 -4.69 -3.54
N ILE A 6 -6.50 -5.10 -4.35
CA ILE A 6 -5.18 -4.44 -4.43
C ILE A 6 -5.32 -3.05 -5.07
N GLN A 7 -6.15 -2.91 -6.12
CA GLN A 7 -6.39 -1.64 -6.78
C GLN A 7 -6.91 -0.58 -5.81
N LYS A 8 -7.91 -0.92 -4.98
CA LYS A 8 -8.43 0.02 -3.97
C LYS A 8 -7.36 0.49 -2.98
N ILE A 9 -6.46 -0.42 -2.57
CA ILE A 9 -5.36 -0.09 -1.67
C ILE A 9 -4.35 0.81 -2.40
N TYR A 10 -4.04 0.52 -3.67
CA TYR A 10 -3.20 1.37 -4.52
C TYR A 10 -3.80 2.77 -4.67
N ASP A 11 -5.10 2.89 -4.94
CA ASP A 11 -5.76 4.18 -5.12
C ASP A 11 -5.68 5.01 -3.83
N ALA A 12 -6.00 4.40 -2.68
CA ALA A 12 -5.91 5.06 -1.38
C ALA A 12 -4.46 5.42 -0.99
N LEU A 13 -3.50 4.58 -1.35
CA LEU A 13 -2.08 4.81 -1.09
C LEU A 13 -1.55 6.01 -1.88
N LEU A 14 -1.89 6.11 -3.17
CA LEU A 14 -1.54 7.27 -3.99
C LEU A 14 -2.23 8.53 -3.48
N GLU A 15 -3.55 8.47 -3.23
CA GLU A 15 -4.31 9.61 -2.71
C GLU A 15 -3.68 10.14 -1.42
N GLY A 16 -3.42 9.28 -0.43
CA GLY A 16 -2.80 9.69 0.82
C GLY A 16 -1.40 10.29 0.65
N ALA A 17 -0.58 9.71 -0.23
CA ALA A 17 0.75 10.23 -0.52
C ALA A 17 0.69 11.61 -1.23
N TYR A 18 -0.23 11.81 -2.17
CA TYR A 18 -0.45 13.11 -2.83
C TYR A 18 -1.03 14.16 -1.88
N LEU A 19 -1.74 13.76 -0.83
CA LEU A 19 -2.16 14.63 0.27
C LEU A 19 -1.00 15.01 1.22
N GLY A 20 0.21 14.46 0.99
CA GLY A 20 1.39 14.72 1.81
C GLY A 20 1.47 13.86 3.08
N LEU A 21 0.63 12.82 3.21
CA LEU A 21 0.71 11.88 4.32
C LEU A 21 1.92 10.97 4.17
N SER A 22 2.54 10.59 5.29
CA SER A 22 3.68 9.68 5.30
C SER A 22 3.68 8.80 6.54
N ASP A 23 4.48 7.74 6.50
CA ASP A 23 4.66 6.76 7.58
C ASP A 23 3.33 6.32 8.23
N VAL A 24 3.16 6.52 9.54
CA VAL A 24 1.97 6.12 10.30
C VAL A 24 0.70 6.81 9.79
N GLN A 25 0.79 8.08 9.37
CA GLN A 25 -0.39 8.80 8.87
C GLN A 25 -0.88 8.21 7.55
N LEU A 26 0.05 7.82 6.67
CA LEU A 26 -0.31 7.18 5.40
C LEU A 26 -0.83 5.76 5.63
N HIS A 27 -0.22 5.02 6.54
CA HIS A 27 -0.70 3.72 6.97
C HIS A 27 -2.15 3.81 7.46
N ASP A 28 -2.42 4.67 8.43
CA ASP A 28 -3.74 4.78 9.06
C ASP A 28 -4.79 5.21 8.04
N TYR A 29 -4.46 6.18 7.17
CA TYR A 29 -5.32 6.59 6.06
C TYR A 29 -5.72 5.42 5.16
N VAL A 30 -4.76 4.59 4.76
CA VAL A 30 -5.02 3.43 3.91
C VAL A 30 -5.88 2.41 4.62
N PHE A 31 -5.66 2.14 5.91
CA PHE A 31 -6.44 1.16 6.68
C PHE A 31 -7.84 1.66 7.04
N GLU A 32 -8.04 2.97 7.19
CA GLU A 32 -9.37 3.57 7.32
C GLU A 32 -10.19 3.40 6.04
N LYS A 33 -9.58 3.66 4.87
CA LYS A 33 -10.23 3.51 3.56
C LYS A 33 -10.40 2.04 3.14
N CYS A 34 -9.45 1.20 3.54
CA CYS A 34 -9.41 -0.23 3.23
C CYS A 34 -9.26 -1.07 4.51
N PRO A 35 -10.33 -1.25 5.32
CA PRO A 35 -10.24 -1.97 6.61
C PRO A 35 -9.80 -3.43 6.53
N LYS A 36 -9.89 -4.05 5.34
CA LYS A 36 -9.43 -5.42 5.06
C LYS A 36 -8.05 -5.46 4.38
N ALA A 37 -7.32 -4.35 4.40
CA ALA A 37 -5.93 -4.31 3.97
C ALA A 37 -5.08 -5.17 4.91
N THR A 38 -4.03 -5.75 4.35
CA THR A 38 -3.03 -6.51 5.09
C THR A 38 -1.66 -5.99 4.67
N SER A 39 -0.62 -6.16 5.49
CA SER A 39 0.76 -5.77 5.11
C SER A 39 1.15 -6.36 3.76
N LYS A 40 0.79 -7.61 3.47
CA LYS A 40 1.01 -8.27 2.17
C LYS A 40 0.34 -7.52 1.00
N ARG A 41 -0.93 -7.13 1.16
CA ARG A 41 -1.66 -6.39 0.13
C ARG A 41 -1.15 -4.95 -0.01
N LEU A 42 -0.75 -4.31 1.09
CA LEU A 42 -0.13 -2.98 1.10
C LEU A 42 1.19 -2.98 0.33
N VAL A 43 2.07 -3.96 0.60
CA VAL A 43 3.34 -4.11 -0.14
C VAL A 43 3.07 -4.36 -1.63
N ARG A 44 2.11 -5.22 -1.99
CA ARG A 44 1.74 -5.45 -3.40
C ARG A 44 1.21 -4.19 -4.08
N ALA A 45 0.36 -3.42 -3.41
CA ALA A 45 -0.15 -2.14 -3.92
C ALA A 45 0.97 -1.11 -4.07
N SER A 46 1.92 -1.07 -3.13
CA SER A 46 3.09 -0.20 -3.19
C SER A 46 3.97 -0.53 -4.40
N LEU A 47 4.23 -1.82 -4.65
CA LEU A 47 4.98 -2.27 -5.83
C LEU A 47 4.26 -1.92 -7.14
N LEU A 48 2.93 -1.98 -7.15
CA LEU A 48 2.13 -1.54 -8.30
C LEU A 48 2.33 -0.05 -8.56
N ALA A 49 2.26 0.79 -7.51
CA ALA A 49 2.51 2.24 -7.63
C ALA A 49 3.94 2.55 -8.10
N LEU A 50 4.94 1.83 -7.58
CA LEU A 50 6.34 2.03 -7.97
C LEU A 50 6.65 1.56 -9.40
N SER A 51 5.81 0.70 -9.98
CA SER A 51 5.96 0.19 -11.35
C SER A 51 5.06 0.92 -12.35
N ASP A 52 4.21 1.83 -11.88
CA ASP A 52 3.28 2.58 -12.72
C ASP A 52 4.01 3.76 -13.37
N PRO A 53 4.13 3.79 -14.72
CA PRO A 53 4.83 4.88 -15.41
C PRO A 53 4.14 6.24 -15.26
N ASN A 54 2.88 6.29 -14.82
CA ASN A 54 2.15 7.54 -14.64
C ASN A 54 2.38 8.17 -13.25
N VAL A 55 3.06 7.48 -12.34
CA VAL A 55 3.40 8.01 -11.01
C VAL A 55 4.82 8.59 -11.07
N GLU A 56 4.92 9.86 -11.45
CA GLU A 56 6.20 10.52 -11.72
C GLU A 56 6.72 11.36 -10.53
N ASP A 57 5.88 11.66 -9.54
CA ASP A 57 6.27 12.47 -8.39
C ASP A 57 7.25 11.71 -7.49
N ARG A 58 8.50 12.21 -7.46
CA ARG A 58 9.59 11.62 -6.67
C ARG A 58 9.26 11.54 -5.17
N ASN A 59 8.59 12.54 -4.62
CA ASN A 59 8.25 12.54 -3.19
C ASN A 59 7.21 11.45 -2.89
N VAL A 60 6.19 11.33 -3.73
CA VAL A 60 5.19 10.26 -3.63
C VAL A 60 5.84 8.88 -3.72
N LEU A 61 6.71 8.67 -4.71
CA LEU A 61 7.46 7.43 -4.88
C LEU A 61 8.32 7.11 -3.65
N ASN A 62 9.04 8.09 -3.10
CA ASN A 62 9.87 7.92 -1.90
C ASN A 62 9.05 7.51 -0.67
N VAL A 63 7.92 8.18 -0.44
CA VAL A 63 7.04 7.90 0.70
C VAL A 63 6.46 6.48 0.60
N ILE A 64 5.98 6.10 -0.58
CA ILE A 64 5.46 4.75 -0.84
C ILE A 64 6.54 3.69 -0.66
N TYR A 65 7.75 3.95 -1.17
CA TYR A 65 8.88 3.05 -1.04
C TYR A 65 9.27 2.83 0.43
N ALA A 66 9.35 3.90 1.22
CA ALA A 66 9.65 3.83 2.64
C ALA A 66 8.61 3.01 3.41
N LEU A 67 7.32 3.26 3.16
CA LEU A 67 6.23 2.52 3.80
C LEU A 67 6.27 1.03 3.44
N ALA A 68 6.52 0.71 2.17
CA ALA A 68 6.63 -0.68 1.71
C ALA A 68 7.77 -1.44 2.39
N ILE A 69 8.93 -0.81 2.57
CA ILE A 69 10.07 -1.41 3.29
C ILE A 69 9.70 -1.68 4.74
N LYS A 70 9.09 -0.71 5.43
CA LYS A 70 8.70 -0.84 6.83
C LYS A 70 7.78 -2.05 7.03
N HIS A 71 6.72 -2.17 6.23
CA HIS A 71 5.81 -3.30 6.30
C HIS A 71 6.43 -4.64 5.87
N ARG A 72 7.44 -4.63 4.98
CA ARG A 72 8.19 -5.84 4.63
C ARG A 72 9.07 -6.32 5.79
N LEU A 73 9.67 -5.40 6.54
CA LEU A 73 10.57 -5.70 7.65
C LEU A 73 9.81 -6.04 8.95
N ASP A 74 8.69 -5.38 9.20
CA ASP A 74 7.91 -5.52 10.44
C ASP A 74 7.01 -6.77 10.49
N GLY A 75 6.92 -7.57 9.41
CA GLY A 75 6.10 -8.81 9.47
C GLY A 75 5.93 -9.63 8.18
N GLY A 76 7.02 -10.08 7.55
CA GLY A 76 6.94 -11.19 6.56
C GLY A 76 7.56 -12.49 7.11
N PRO A 77 7.11 -13.72 6.75
CA PRO A 77 6.09 -14.14 5.77
C PRO A 77 4.84 -14.84 6.39
N ASP A 78 3.74 -14.82 5.63
CA ASP A 78 2.46 -15.58 5.71
C ASP A 78 2.13 -16.41 6.97
N THR A 79 1.23 -15.89 7.82
CA THR A 79 0.26 -16.72 8.58
C THR A 79 -1.10 -16.02 8.70
N VAL A 80 -1.89 -16.10 7.63
CA VAL A 80 -3.26 -16.62 7.66
C VAL A 80 -3.63 -16.81 6.19
N GLU A 81 -4.15 -17.98 5.87
CA GLU A 81 -4.66 -18.31 4.54
C GLU A 81 -5.54 -17.14 4.04
N ASP A 82 -5.27 -16.67 2.81
CA ASP A 82 -6.20 -15.80 2.11
C ASP A 82 -7.48 -16.64 1.93
N ASP A 83 -8.42 -16.53 2.86
CA ASP A 83 -9.76 -17.10 2.73
C ASP A 83 -10.48 -16.31 1.64
N ASP A 84 -10.19 -16.66 0.39
CA ASP A 84 -10.91 -16.22 -0.80
C ASP A 84 -12.22 -17.03 -0.88
N ALA A 85 -13.15 -16.74 0.03
CA ALA A 85 -14.57 -17.07 -0.08
C ALA A 85 -15.37 -15.88 -0.65
#